data_AF-A0A859CSU7-F1
#
_entry.id   AF-A0A859CSU7-F1
#
_cell.length_a   1.000
_cell.length_b   1.000
_cell.length_c   1.000
_cell.angle_alpha   90.00
_cell.angle_beta   90.00
_cell.angle_gamma   90.00
#
_symmetry.space_group_name_H-M   'P 1'
#
loop_
_entity.id
_entity.type
_entity.pdbx_description
1 polymer ?
#
loop_
_entity_poly.entity_id
_entity_poly.type
_entity_poly.pdbx_seq_one_letter_code
_entity_poly.pdbx_strand_id
1 'polypeptide(L)'
;MGSPSQVPPNSIAIFRNMYRDFLKEAYELTKLAPISDAYEQFVEIAELWTDVASLLDRAGKHNDECLVNKASDILVELSSKEYLAMKTLEKIA
;
A
#
# COMPACT_ATOMS: atom_id res chain seq x y z
N MET A 1 22.72 -12.99 4.86
CA MET A 1 21.39 -12.52 5.29
C MET A 1 21.47 -11.01 5.39
N GLY A 2 21.04 -10.29 4.37
CA GLY A 2 21.01 -8.83 4.40
C GLY A 2 19.83 -8.41 5.26
N SER A 3 20.10 -7.72 6.36
CA SER A 3 19.05 -7.10 7.18
C SER A 3 18.14 -6.27 6.25
N PRO A 4 16.81 -6.34 6.38
CA PRO A 4 15.92 -5.51 5.59
C PRO A 4 16.35 -4.06 5.79
N SER A 5 16.74 -3.40 4.69
CA SER A 5 17.16 -2.00 4.70
C SER A 5 16.03 -1.21 5.34
N GLN A 6 16.23 -0.77 6.58
CA GLN A 6 15.33 0.13 7.29
C GLN A 6 15.48 1.51 6.65
N VAL A 7 14.94 1.64 5.44
CA VAL A 7 14.73 2.96 4.83
C VAL A 7 13.80 3.70 5.78
N PRO A 8 14.19 4.86 6.32
CA PRO A 8 13.31 5.62 7.21
C PRO A 8 11.97 5.83 6.52
N PRO A 9 10.84 5.67 7.23
CA PRO A 9 9.54 5.74 6.60
C PRO A 9 9.39 7.12 5.97
N ASN A 10 9.28 7.14 4.65
CA ASN A 10 8.98 8.37 3.93
C ASN A 10 7.56 8.84 4.31
N SER A 11 7.27 10.11 4.05
CA SER A 11 5.96 10.71 4.39
C SER A 11 4.77 9.91 3.86
N ILE A 12 4.92 9.24 2.71
CA ILE A 12 3.88 8.42 2.09
C ILE A 12 3.66 7.12 2.88
N ALA A 13 4.73 6.47 3.36
CA ALA A 13 4.64 5.28 4.20
C ALA A 13 3.98 5.58 5.55
N ILE A 14 4.29 6.72 6.16
CA ILE A 14 3.64 7.16 7.41
C ILE A 14 2.15 7.36 7.19
N PHE A 15 1.76 8.08 6.14
CA PHE A 15 0.35 8.35 5.85
C PHE A 15 -0.45 7.05 5.63
N ARG A 16 0.07 6.12 4.81
CA ARG A 16 -0.63 4.84 4.54
C ARG A 16 -0.78 3.98 5.80
N ASN A 17 0.26 3.90 6.63
CA ASN A 17 0.20 3.17 7.89
C ASN A 17 -0.85 3.78 8.82
N MET A 18 -0.83 5.09 8.98
CA MET A 18 -1.81 5.81 9.79
C MET A 18 -3.24 5.61 9.28
N TYR A 19 -3.47 5.68 7.97
CA TYR A 19 -4.79 5.51 7.38
C TYR A 19 -5.31 4.08 7.54
N ARG A 20 -4.45 3.08 7.34
CA ARG A 20 -4.76 1.67 7.61
C ARG A 20 -5.15 1.47 9.07
N ASP A 21 -4.34 1.97 10.01
CA ASP A 21 -4.59 1.81 11.44
C ASP A 21 -5.87 2.53 11.87
N PHE A 22 -6.16 3.70 11.29
CA PHE A 22 -7.44 4.39 11.45
C PHE A 22 -8.64 3.53 11.01
N LEU A 23 -8.57 2.85 9.85
CA LEU A 23 -9.65 1.98 9.39
C LEU A 23 -9.88 0.81 10.35
N LYS A 24 -8.80 0.26 10.90
CA LYS A 24 -8.89 -0.81 11.91
C LYS A 24 -9.65 -0.33 13.15
N GLU A 25 -9.25 0.79 13.73
CA GLU A 25 -9.90 1.37 14.91
C GLU A 25 -11.36 1.77 14.61
N ALA A 26 -11.63 2.33 13.42
CA ALA A 26 -12.97 2.66 12.99
C ALA A 26 -13.87 1.42 12.88
N TYR A 27 -13.36 0.30 12.36
CA TYR A 27 -14.08 -0.97 12.36
C TYR A 27 -14.32 -1.48 13.77
N GLU A 28 -13.34 -1.37 14.67
CA GLU A 28 -13.49 -1.80 16.06
C GLU A 28 -14.64 -1.09 16.78
N LEU A 29 -14.85 0.20 16.48
CA LEU A 29 -15.92 1.03 17.05
C LEU A 29 -17.28 0.82 16.37
N THR A 30 -17.31 0.72 15.04
CA THR A 30 -18.56 0.74 14.25
C THR A 30 -19.09 -0.64 13.88
N LYS A 31 -18.21 -1.65 13.84
CA LYS A 31 -18.47 -3.02 13.36
C LYS A 31 -19.02 -3.11 11.92
N LEU A 32 -18.84 -2.07 11.11
CA LEU A 32 -19.30 -2.04 9.73
C LEU A 32 -18.36 -2.85 8.83
N ALA A 33 -18.90 -3.90 8.20
CA ALA A 33 -18.14 -4.79 7.33
C ALA A 33 -17.34 -4.05 6.22
N PRO A 34 -17.88 -3.03 5.52
CA PRO A 34 -17.11 -2.33 4.49
C PRO A 34 -15.83 -1.64 5.01
N ILE A 35 -15.76 -1.30 6.30
CA ILE A 35 -14.55 -0.73 6.90
C ILE A 35 -13.49 -1.81 7.11
N SER A 36 -13.90 -3.01 7.55
CA SER A 36 -13.01 -4.16 7.66
C SER A 36 -12.45 -4.56 6.29
N ASP A 37 -13.33 -4.65 5.29
CA ASP A 37 -12.94 -5.00 3.92
C ASP A 37 -11.95 -3.97 3.34
N ALA A 38 -12.17 -2.68 3.61
CA ALA A 38 -11.25 -1.64 3.19
C ALA A 38 -9.92 -1.70 3.96
N TYR A 39 -9.94 -1.98 5.27
CA TYR A 39 -8.73 -2.18 6.06
C TYR A 39 -7.85 -3.28 5.47
N GLU A 40 -8.42 -4.45 5.15
CA GLU A 40 -7.70 -5.56 4.55
C GLU A 40 -7.09 -5.19 3.19
N GLN A 41 -7.85 -4.46 2.35
CA GLN A 41 -7.32 -3.93 1.09
C GLN A 41 -6.15 -2.97 1.32
N PHE A 42 -6.23 -2.08 2.32
CA PHE A 42 -5.15 -1.14 2.64
C PHE A 42 -3.91 -1.81 3.28
N VAL A 43 -4.06 -2.98 3.91
CA VAL A 43 -2.92 -3.83 4.32
C VAL A 43 -2.15 -4.27 3.07
N GLU A 44 -2.84 -4.85 2.09
CA GLU A 44 -2.22 -5.32 0.84
C GLU A 44 -1.59 -4.17 0.03
N ILE A 45 -2.30 -3.04 -0.09
CA ILE A 45 -1.80 -1.84 -0.77
C ILE A 45 -0.49 -1.35 -0.13
N ALA A 46 -0.37 -1.40 1.20
CA ALA A 46 0.85 -0.98 1.88
C ALA A 46 2.05 -1.90 1.56
N GLU A 47 1.82 -3.21 1.41
CA GLU A 47 2.83 -4.18 1.00
C GLU A 47 3.29 -3.95 -0.44
N LEU A 48 2.35 -3.79 -1.38
CA LEU A 48 2.66 -3.50 -2.79
C LEU A 48 3.47 -2.21 -2.97
N TRP A 49 3.16 -1.17 -2.20
CA TRP A 49 3.96 0.06 -2.19
C TRP A 49 5.40 -0.17 -1.69
N THR A 50 5.59 -1.09 -0.75
CA THR A 50 6.93 -1.48 -0.28
C THR A 50 7.71 -2.19 -1.38
N ASP A 51 7.04 -3.06 -2.14
CA ASP A 51 7.63 -3.75 -3.29
C ASP A 51 8.04 -2.78 -4.41
N VAL A 52 7.18 -1.80 -4.74
CA VAL A 52 7.51 -0.72 -5.69
C VAL A 52 8.76 0.03 -5.24
N ALA A 53 8.82 0.44 -3.97
CA ALA A 53 9.99 1.17 -3.44
C ALA A 53 11.28 0.33 -3.53
N SER A 54 11.20 -0.97 -3.22
CA SER A 54 12.31 -1.92 -3.33
C SER A 54 12.77 -2.10 -4.78
N LEU A 55 11.84 -2.24 -5.72
CA LEU A 55 12.14 -2.37 -7.15
C LEU A 55 12.81 -1.12 -7.69
N LEU A 56 12.32 0.08 -7.35
CA LEU A 56 12.89 1.35 -7.80
C LEU A 56 14.28 1.60 -7.19
N ASP A 57 14.49 1.29 -5.91
CA ASP A 57 15.81 1.37 -5.27
C ASP A 57 16.83 0.45 -5.98
N ARG A 58 16.43 -0.79 -6.26
CA ARG A 58 17.27 -1.74 -7.02
C ARG A 58 17.50 -1.29 -8.46
N ALA A 59 16.48 -0.77 -9.12
CA ALA A 59 16.59 -0.23 -10.48
C ALA A 59 17.62 0.89 -10.55
N GLY A 60 17.58 1.83 -9.61
CA GLY A 60 18.57 2.91 -9.51
C GLY A 60 19.99 2.42 -9.23
N LYS A 61 20.15 1.41 -8.35
CA LYS A 61 21.46 0.82 -8.03
C LYS A 61 22.08 0.02 -9.18
N HIS A 62 21.25 -0.61 -10.01
CA HIS A 62 21.70 -1.49 -11.10
C HIS A 62 21.54 -0.89 -12.49
N ASN A 63 20.96 0.31 -12.60
CA ASN A 63 20.59 0.95 -13.86
C ASN A 63 19.79 0.00 -14.78
N ASP A 64 18.82 -0.71 -14.19
CA ASP A 64 18.06 -1.79 -14.83
C ASP A 64 16.61 -1.35 -15.10
N GLU A 65 16.30 -1.11 -16.38
CA GLU A 65 14.98 -0.72 -16.87
C GLU A 65 13.91 -1.81 -16.65
N CYS A 66 14.29 -3.10 -16.64
CA CYS A 66 13.34 -4.18 -16.39
C CYS A 66 12.73 -4.08 -14.99
N LEU A 67 13.50 -3.64 -14.00
CA LEU A 67 13.00 -3.40 -12.64
C LEU A 67 12.05 -2.19 -12.58
N VAL A 68 12.28 -1.17 -13.41
CA VAL A 68 11.36 -0.02 -13.54
C VAL A 68 10.03 -0.47 -14.14
N ASN A 69 10.06 -1.28 -15.19
CA ASN A 69 8.85 -1.80 -15.82
C ASN A 69 8.03 -2.68 -14.85
N LYS A 70 8.69 -3.54 -14.08
CA LYS A 70 8.02 -4.32 -13.03
C LYS A 70 7.37 -3.43 -11.96
N ALA A 71 8.06 -2.36 -11.54
CA ALA A 71 7.47 -1.40 -10.59
C ALA A 71 6.24 -0.70 -11.20
N SER A 72 6.28 -0.38 -12.49
CA SER A 72 5.14 0.19 -13.21
C SER A 72 3.95 -0.76 -13.27
N ASP A 73 4.18 -2.06 -13.51
CA ASP A 73 3.10 -3.05 -13.53
C ASP A 73 2.39 -3.12 -12.16
N ILE A 74 3.16 -3.12 -11.07
CA ILE A 74 2.60 -3.09 -9.70
C ILE A 74 1.85 -1.78 -9.44
N LEU A 75 2.31 -0.64 -9.95
CA LEU A 75 1.62 0.64 -9.80
C LEU A 75 0.24 0.65 -10.50
N VAL A 76 0.09 -0.05 -11.63
CA VAL A 76 -1.21 -0.21 -12.30
C VAL A 76 -2.17 -1.04 -11.45
N GLU A 77 -1.67 -2.11 -10.83
CA GLU A 77 -2.45 -2.93 -9.90
C GLU A 77 -2.84 -2.14 -8.64
N LEU A 78 -1.91 -1.40 -8.06
CA LEU A 78 -2.11 -0.52 -6.91
C LEU A 78 -3.25 0.47 -7.16
N SER A 79 -3.21 1.18 -8.29
CA SER A 79 -4.27 2.12 -8.70
C SER A 79 -5.65 1.47 -8.69
N SER A 80 -5.75 0.25 -9.22
CA SER A 80 -7.02 -0.49 -9.27
C SER A 80 -7.50 -0.87 -7.88
N LYS A 81 -6.60 -1.36 -7.02
CA LYS A 81 -6.93 -1.74 -5.63
C LYS A 81 -7.33 -0.53 -4.77
N GLU A 82 -6.60 0.58 -4.86
CA GLU A 82 -6.91 1.82 -4.15
C GLU A 82 -8.30 2.34 -4.54
N TYR A 83 -8.64 2.31 -5.83
CA TYR A 83 -9.97 2.68 -6.31
C TYR A 83 -11.06 1.77 -5.73
N LEU A 84 -10.87 0.45 -5.75
CA LEU A 84 -11.84 -0.51 -5.23
C LEU A 84 -12.03 -0.40 -3.71
N ALA A 85 -10.96 -0.13 -2.97
CA ALA A 85 -11.01 0.09 -1.53
C ALA A 85 -11.84 1.33 -1.19
N MET A 86 -11.62 2.42 -1.92
CA MET A 86 -12.40 3.65 -1.78
C MET A 86 -13.87 3.46 -2.18
N LYS A 87 -14.16 2.70 -3.25
CA LYS A 87 -15.52 2.31 -3.63
C LYS A 87 -16.20 1.41 -2.59
N THR A 88 -15.44 0.64 -1.83
CA THR A 88 -15.98 -0.15 -0.72
C THR A 88 -16.43 0.77 0.41
N LEU A 89 -15.61 1.76 0.76
CA LEU A 89 -15.93 2.75 1.79
C LEU A 89 -17.10 3.67 1.41
N GLU A 90 -17.27 4.00 0.13
CA GLU A 90 -18.42 4.78 -0.38
C GLU A 90 -19.77 4.13 -0.03
N LYS A 91 -19.84 2.81 0.12
CA LYS A 91 -21.07 2.08 0.49
C LYS A 91 -21.55 2.35 1.93
N ILE A 92 -20.72 3.00 2.75
CA ILE A 92 -21.06 3.40 4.12
C ILE A 92 -21.81 4.73 4.15
N ALA A 93 -21.61 5.57 3.13
CA ALA A 93 -22.16 6.92 3.03
C ALA A 93 -23.63 6.96 2.60
#